data_AF-A0A9P7UP75-F1
#
_entry.id   AF-A0A9P7UP75-F1
#
_cell.length_a   1.000
_cell.length_b   1.000
_cell.length_c   1.000
_cell.angle_alpha   90.00
_cell.angle_beta   90.00
_cell.angle_gamma   90.00
#
_symmetry.space_group_name_H-M   'P 1'
#
loop_
_entity.id
_entity.type
_entity.pdbx_description
1 polymer ?
#
loop_
_entity_poly.entity_id
_entity_poly.type
_entity_poly.pdbx_seq_one_letter_code
_entity_poly.pdbx_strand_id
1 'polypeptide(L)'
;MEGFNERLVMGVSQDDPILDVLAKTLLDTPKLFGRIQSNLIITATMDFITSLMMDMKIHKMAVNLGLTPFATYGRNMSGISTSYAMFVFPTEVDVEAYIQYLPQIRVFIDCMDEVLSFYKEETAGEENFASMLAMESSITKYEAIQRLADDVAGADKGVLRGLAGDQLALDNW
;
A
#
# COMPACT_ATOMS: atom_id res chain seq x y z
N MET A 1 -17.94 -5.89 -3.34
CA MET A 1 -16.52 -6.29 -3.42
C MET A 1 -16.37 -7.58 -4.19
N GLU A 2 -17.16 -8.61 -3.88
CA GLU A 2 -17.18 -9.86 -4.65
C GLU A 2 -17.39 -9.58 -6.15
N GLY A 3 -16.51 -10.13 -6.99
CA GLY A 3 -16.51 -9.95 -8.44
C GLY A 3 -16.04 -8.58 -8.95
N PHE A 4 -15.56 -7.65 -8.11
CA PHE A 4 -15.18 -6.31 -8.55
C PHE A 4 -14.13 -6.32 -9.66
N ASN A 5 -13.01 -7.03 -9.45
CA ASN A 5 -11.91 -7.13 -10.40
C ASN A 5 -12.35 -7.77 -11.72
N GLU A 6 -13.19 -8.81 -11.64
CA GLU A 6 -13.74 -9.53 -12.80
C GLU A 6 -14.60 -8.58 -13.66
N ARG A 7 -15.49 -7.82 -13.02
CA ARG A 7 -16.37 -6.86 -13.67
C ARG A 7 -15.62 -5.68 -14.26
N LEU A 8 -14.59 -5.20 -13.56
CA LEU A 8 -13.69 -4.15 -14.06
C LEU A 8 -13.01 -4.59 -15.35
N VAL A 9 -12.44 -5.80 -15.38
CA VAL A 9 -11.77 -6.36 -16.56
C VAL A 9 -12.76 -6.61 -17.71
N MET A 10 -13.98 -7.05 -17.39
CA MET A 10 -15.06 -7.23 -18.38
C MET A 10 -15.66 -5.91 -18.89
N GLY A 11 -15.32 -4.76 -18.29
CA GLY A 11 -15.87 -3.46 -18.66
C GLY A 11 -17.35 -3.31 -18.37
N VAL A 12 -17.88 -4.05 -17.38
CA VAL A 12 -19.28 -3.97 -16.96
C VAL A 12 -19.40 -3.18 -15.65
N SER A 13 -20.53 -2.48 -15.48
CA SER A 13 -20.80 -1.70 -14.27
C SER A 13 -20.72 -2.57 -13.01
N GLN A 14 -20.29 -1.97 -11.90
CA GLN A 14 -20.30 -2.64 -10.59
C GLN A 14 -21.73 -2.65 -10.03
N ASP A 15 -22.03 -3.62 -9.17
CA ASP A 15 -23.36 -3.72 -8.55
C ASP A 15 -23.57 -2.67 -7.44
N ASP A 16 -22.49 -2.27 -6.77
CA ASP A 16 -22.50 -1.22 -5.76
C ASP A 16 -22.14 0.14 -6.36
N PRO A 17 -22.91 1.22 -6.11
CA PRO A 17 -22.67 2.53 -6.71
C PRO A 17 -21.31 3.16 -6.36
N ILE A 18 -20.79 2.94 -5.15
CA ILE A 18 -19.49 3.47 -4.72
C ILE A 18 -18.39 2.73 -5.47
N LEU A 19 -18.51 1.41 -5.57
CA LEU A 19 -17.57 0.61 -6.36
C LEU A 19 -17.65 0.93 -7.85
N ASP A 20 -18.82 1.30 -8.39
CA ASP A 20 -18.97 1.71 -9.79
C ASP A 20 -18.25 3.04 -10.05
N VAL A 21 -18.31 3.98 -9.11
CA VAL A 21 -17.53 5.23 -9.17
C VAL A 21 -16.03 4.95 -9.08
N LEU A 22 -15.60 4.06 -8.19
CA LEU A 22 -14.20 3.64 -8.11
C LEU A 22 -13.73 3.04 -9.43
N ALA A 23 -14.49 2.10 -10.00
CA ALA A 23 -14.16 1.48 -11.29
C ALA A 23 -14.03 2.51 -12.42
N LYS A 24 -14.96 3.47 -12.51
CA LYS A 24 -14.87 4.58 -13.49
C LYS A 24 -13.64 5.44 -13.27
N THR A 25 -13.33 5.76 -12.01
CA THR A 25 -12.14 6.55 -11.65
C THR A 25 -10.86 5.82 -12.09
N LEU A 26 -10.78 4.50 -11.88
CA LEU A 26 -9.66 3.69 -12.34
C LEU A 26 -9.53 3.71 -13.87
N LEU A 27 -10.64 3.60 -14.60
CA LEU A 27 -10.64 3.68 -16.07
C LEU A 27 -10.23 5.07 -16.59
N ASP A 28 -10.41 6.12 -15.79
CA ASP A 28 -10.00 7.49 -16.11
C ASP A 28 -8.53 7.79 -15.76
N THR A 29 -7.84 6.93 -14.99
CA THR A 29 -6.43 7.15 -14.63
C THR A 29 -5.49 7.41 -15.82
N PRO A 30 -5.62 6.77 -17.00
CA PRO A 30 -4.77 7.06 -18.15
C PRO A 30 -4.96 8.45 -18.76
N LYS A 31 -6.02 9.18 -18.37
CA LYS A 31 -6.24 10.58 -18.74
C LYS A 31 -5.49 11.55 -17.83
N LEU A 32 -5.09 11.09 -16.64
CA LEU A 32 -4.50 11.90 -15.58
C LEU A 32 -3.02 11.57 -15.35
N PHE A 33 -2.59 10.34 -15.63
CA PHE A 33 -1.25 9.86 -15.34
C PHE A 33 -0.60 9.21 -16.56
N GLY A 34 0.74 9.09 -16.54
CA GLY A 34 1.47 8.31 -17.52
C GLY A 34 1.03 6.84 -17.54
N ARG A 35 1.38 6.12 -18.61
CA ARG A 35 0.96 4.72 -18.80
C ARG A 35 1.44 3.80 -17.66
N ILE A 36 2.69 3.97 -17.22
CA ILE A 36 3.27 3.16 -16.14
C ILE A 36 2.54 3.46 -14.82
N GLN A 37 2.39 4.74 -14.47
CA GLN A 37 1.68 5.18 -13.27
C GLN A 37 0.23 4.66 -13.24
N SER A 38 -0.51 4.84 -14.34
CA SER A 38 -1.91 4.39 -14.45
C SER A 38 -2.03 2.89 -14.24
N ASN A 39 -1.16 2.09 -14.87
CA ASN A 39 -1.17 0.64 -14.68
C ASN A 39 -0.90 0.26 -13.23
N LEU A 40 0.10 0.90 -12.59
CA LEU A 40 0.44 0.65 -11.20
C LEU A 40 -0.69 1.01 -10.23
N ILE A 41 -1.38 2.13 -10.46
CA ILE A 41 -2.56 2.56 -9.68
C ILE A 41 -3.68 1.53 -9.81
N ILE A 42 -3.99 1.11 -11.04
CA ILE A 42 -5.06 0.13 -11.30
C ILE A 42 -4.72 -1.19 -10.61
N THR A 43 -3.51 -1.72 -10.81
CA THR A 43 -3.11 -3.02 -10.23
C THR A 43 -3.10 -2.98 -8.71
N ALA A 44 -2.56 -1.93 -8.09
CA ALA A 44 -2.53 -1.81 -6.64
C ALA A 44 -3.94 -1.67 -6.04
N THR A 45 -4.86 -1.04 -6.76
CA THR A 45 -6.27 -0.99 -6.33
C THR A 45 -6.95 -2.35 -6.46
N MET A 46 -6.66 -3.12 -7.51
CA MET A 46 -7.15 -4.49 -7.66
C MET A 46 -6.59 -5.43 -6.58
N ASP A 47 -5.33 -5.27 -6.21
CA ASP A 47 -4.70 -5.99 -5.10
C ASP A 47 -5.38 -5.62 -3.76
N PHE A 48 -5.65 -4.33 -3.53
CA PHE A 48 -6.38 -3.87 -2.36
C PHE A 48 -7.76 -4.53 -2.25
N ILE A 49 -8.57 -4.48 -3.31
CA ILE A 49 -9.90 -5.12 -3.30
C ILE A 49 -9.79 -6.63 -3.06
N THR A 50 -8.77 -7.28 -3.63
CA THR A 50 -8.49 -8.70 -3.38
C THR A 50 -8.14 -8.95 -1.91
N SER A 51 -7.33 -8.09 -1.30
CA SER A 51 -6.94 -8.21 0.11
C SER A 51 -8.15 -8.10 1.05
N LEU A 52 -9.09 -7.19 0.79
CA LEU A 52 -10.33 -7.08 1.57
C LEU A 52 -11.16 -8.37 1.48
N MET A 53 -11.18 -9.02 0.31
CA MET A 53 -11.81 -10.32 0.15
C MET A 53 -11.08 -11.43 0.89
N MET A 54 -9.74 -11.39 0.91
CA MET A 54 -8.92 -12.31 1.68
C MET A 54 -9.20 -12.16 3.18
N ASP A 55 -9.22 -10.94 3.72
CA ASP A 55 -9.45 -10.68 5.15
C ASP A 55 -10.79 -11.25 5.63
N MET A 56 -11.85 -11.09 4.83
CA MET A 56 -13.16 -11.70 5.11
C MET A 56 -13.12 -13.23 5.20
N LYS A 57 -12.20 -13.90 4.48
CA LYS A 57 -12.00 -15.36 4.56
C LYS A 57 -11.07 -15.74 5.70
N ILE A 58 -10.03 -14.95 5.94
CA ILE A 58 -8.98 -15.19 6.94
C ILE A 58 -9.50 -14.99 8.36
N HIS A 59 -10.41 -14.03 8.61
CA HIS A 59 -11.05 -13.87 9.93
C HIS A 59 -11.75 -15.14 10.45
N LYS A 60 -11.97 -16.14 9.59
CA LYS A 60 -12.57 -17.44 9.93
C LYS A 60 -11.53 -18.56 10.08
N MET A 61 -10.24 -18.27 9.94
CA MET A 61 -9.14 -19.24 9.92
C MET A 61 -8.11 -18.90 10.99
N ALA A 62 -7.55 -19.93 11.64
CA ALA A 62 -6.36 -19.77 12.46
C ALA A 62 -5.14 -19.57 11.54
N VAL A 63 -4.65 -18.34 11.44
CA VAL A 63 -3.42 -18.05 10.68
C VAL A 63 -2.22 -18.46 11.51
N ASN A 64 -1.32 -19.26 10.92
CA ASN A 64 -0.09 -19.67 11.57
C ASN A 64 1.03 -18.65 11.29
N LEU A 65 0.90 -17.48 11.91
CA LEU A 65 1.80 -16.32 11.68
C LEU A 65 3.27 -16.63 11.95
N GLY A 66 3.60 -17.62 12.79
CA GLY A 66 4.99 -18.00 13.08
C GLY A 66 5.70 -18.82 12.00
N LEU A 67 5.00 -19.22 10.92
CA LEU A 67 5.56 -20.11 9.88
C LEU A 67 5.64 -19.47 8.50
N THR A 68 5.03 -18.31 8.28
CA THR A 68 4.95 -17.66 6.97
C THR A 68 5.00 -16.14 7.11
N PRO A 69 5.54 -15.40 6.12
CA PRO A 69 5.53 -13.93 6.10
C PRO A 69 4.16 -13.38 5.69
N PHE A 70 3.09 -14.00 6.18
CA PHE A 70 1.73 -13.78 5.68
C PHE A 70 1.18 -12.43 6.08
N ALA A 71 1.52 -11.91 7.26
CA ALA A 71 1.12 -10.57 7.65
C ALA A 71 1.74 -9.56 6.68
N THR A 72 3.04 -9.69 6.42
CA THR A 72 3.77 -8.83 5.48
C THR A 72 3.19 -8.91 4.06
N TYR A 73 2.83 -10.11 3.59
CA TYR A 73 2.17 -10.27 2.28
C TYR A 73 0.80 -9.58 2.23
N GLY A 74 -0.06 -9.82 3.22
CA GLY A 74 -1.38 -9.19 3.30
C GLY A 74 -1.27 -7.67 3.37
N ARG A 75 -0.30 -7.15 4.14
CA ARG A 75 -0.05 -5.71 4.25
C ARG A 75 0.40 -5.08 2.94
N ASN A 76 1.24 -5.78 2.16
CA ASN A 76 1.67 -5.31 0.85
C ASN A 76 0.53 -5.23 -0.18
N MET A 77 -0.49 -6.08 -0.07
CA MET A 77 -1.67 -6.04 -0.93
C MET A 77 -2.67 -4.97 -0.48
N SER A 78 -2.92 -4.86 0.83
CA SER A 78 -3.91 -3.94 1.40
C SER A 78 -3.43 -2.49 1.47
N GLY A 79 -2.12 -2.25 1.46
CA GLY A 79 -1.55 -0.94 1.73
C GLY A 79 -1.77 0.14 0.69
N ILE A 80 -2.08 -0.26 -0.55
CA ILE A 80 -2.22 0.64 -1.71
C ILE A 80 -1.05 1.65 -1.88
N SER A 81 0.11 1.39 -1.25
CA SER A 81 1.28 2.28 -1.23
C SER A 81 1.83 2.57 -2.61
N THR A 82 1.73 1.61 -3.52
CA THR A 82 2.09 1.80 -4.92
C THR A 82 1.25 2.91 -5.58
N SER A 83 -0.07 2.97 -5.34
CA SER A 83 -0.90 4.06 -5.89
C SER A 83 -0.53 5.38 -5.27
N TYR A 84 -0.38 5.43 -3.94
CA TYR A 84 0.04 6.66 -3.24
C TYR A 84 1.38 7.18 -3.77
N ALA A 85 2.35 6.29 -4.00
CA ALA A 85 3.62 6.66 -4.61
C ALA A 85 3.43 7.30 -5.99
N MET A 86 2.48 6.82 -6.81
CA MET A 86 2.19 7.45 -8.10
C MET A 86 1.47 8.80 -7.97
N PHE A 87 0.76 9.04 -6.86
CA PHE A 87 0.06 10.30 -6.59
C PHE A 87 0.97 11.39 -6.04
N VAL A 88 2.07 11.01 -5.37
CA VAL A 88 3.08 11.94 -4.84
C VAL A 88 3.76 12.70 -5.97
N PHE A 89 4.10 12.01 -7.06
CA PHE A 89 4.80 12.62 -8.19
C PHE A 89 3.81 13.12 -9.26
N PRO A 90 3.77 14.43 -9.55
CA PRO A 90 2.94 14.98 -10.61
C PRO A 90 3.42 14.51 -11.99
N THR A 91 2.61 14.71 -13.03
CA THR A 91 2.90 14.27 -14.41
C THR A 91 4.15 14.90 -15.03
N GLU A 92 4.61 16.01 -14.45
CA GLU A 92 5.80 16.75 -14.83
C GLU A 92 7.09 16.09 -14.33
N VAL A 93 7.01 15.20 -13.33
CA VAL A 93 8.14 14.39 -12.88
C VAL A 93 8.23 13.13 -13.72
N ASP A 94 9.33 12.97 -14.44
CA ASP A 94 9.57 11.76 -15.22
C ASP A 94 9.61 10.53 -14.31
N VAL A 95 8.90 9.48 -14.71
CA VAL A 95 8.83 8.22 -13.94
C VAL A 95 10.22 7.63 -13.69
N GLU A 96 11.16 7.83 -14.62
CA GLU A 96 12.55 7.37 -14.51
C GLU A 96 13.30 8.01 -13.33
N ALA A 97 12.88 9.20 -12.88
CA ALA A 97 13.51 9.90 -11.76
C ALA A 97 13.27 9.20 -10.42
N TYR A 98 12.11 8.57 -10.22
CA TYR A 98 11.72 8.02 -8.92
C TYR A 98 11.44 6.51 -8.92
N ILE A 99 11.16 5.88 -10.07
CA ILE A 99 10.66 4.50 -10.11
C ILE A 99 11.61 3.47 -9.49
N GLN A 100 12.92 3.69 -9.58
CA GLN A 100 13.92 2.81 -8.96
C GLN A 100 13.87 2.84 -7.42
N TYR A 101 13.31 3.91 -6.85
CA TYR A 101 13.13 4.08 -5.40
C TYR A 101 11.74 3.67 -4.92
N LEU A 102 10.85 3.22 -5.82
CA LEU A 102 9.51 2.77 -5.49
C LEU A 102 9.47 1.73 -4.34
N PRO A 103 10.39 0.74 -4.24
CA PRO A 103 10.41 -0.16 -3.09
C PRO A 103 10.60 0.56 -1.75
N GLN A 104 11.43 1.60 -1.70
CA GLN A 104 11.68 2.39 -0.49
C GLN A 104 10.49 3.32 -0.21
N ILE A 105 9.95 3.98 -1.23
CA ILE A 105 8.74 4.82 -1.08
C ILE A 105 7.58 4.00 -0.52
N ARG A 106 7.40 2.76 -0.97
CA ARG A 106 6.35 1.86 -0.46
C ARG A 106 6.57 1.50 1.00
N VAL A 107 7.80 1.13 1.38
CA VAL A 107 8.16 0.87 2.79
C VAL A 107 7.88 2.11 3.64
N PHE A 108 8.26 3.30 3.17
CA PHE A 108 7.96 4.54 3.88
C PHE A 108 6.45 4.71 4.10
N ILE A 109 5.64 4.65 3.04
CA ILE A 109 4.20 4.88 3.12
C ILE A 109 3.53 3.83 4.02
N ASP A 110 3.82 2.55 3.79
CA ASP A 110 3.18 1.46 4.52
C ASP A 110 3.58 1.47 6.01
N CYS A 111 4.87 1.58 6.32
CA CYS A 111 5.31 1.60 7.72
C CYS A 111 4.92 2.90 8.44
N MET A 112 4.87 4.04 7.74
CA MET A 112 4.45 5.30 8.33
C MET A 112 2.98 5.24 8.73
N ASP A 113 2.12 4.70 7.87
CA ASP A 113 0.71 4.51 8.18
C ASP A 113 0.55 3.66 9.45
N GLU A 114 1.26 2.54 9.57
CA GLU A 114 1.23 1.68 10.76
C GLU A 114 1.70 2.37 12.04
N VAL A 115 2.79 3.15 11.96
CA VAL A 115 3.30 3.88 13.13
C VAL A 115 2.32 4.95 13.58
N LEU A 116 1.73 5.69 12.63
CA LEU A 116 0.80 6.79 12.93
C LEU A 116 -0.58 6.28 13.34
N SER A 117 -1.01 5.14 12.81
CA SER A 117 -2.30 4.52 13.10
C SER A 117 -2.27 3.67 14.37
N PHE A 118 -1.10 3.22 14.83
CA PHE A 118 -0.95 2.29 15.93
C PHE A 118 -1.80 2.65 17.17
N TYR A 119 -1.70 3.89 17.63
CA TYR A 119 -2.39 4.30 18.85
C TYR A 119 -3.92 4.22 18.71
N LYS A 120 -4.48 4.65 17.57
CA LYS A 120 -5.94 4.59 17.36
C LYS A 120 -6.43 3.14 17.29
N GLU A 121 -5.66 2.25 16.66
CA GLU A 121 -6.04 0.85 16.46
C GLU A 121 -5.93 0.05 17.75
N GLU A 122 -4.82 0.24 18.48
CA GLU A 122 -4.59 -0.44 19.76
C GLU A 122 -5.65 -0.03 20.80
N THR A 123 -6.02 1.25 20.87
CA THR A 123 -7.05 1.72 21.80
C THR A 123 -8.46 1.31 21.40
N ALA A 124 -8.72 1.08 20.11
CA ALA A 124 -9.97 0.52 19.60
C ALA A 124 -10.05 -1.01 19.79
N GLY A 125 -8.95 -1.68 20.14
CA GLY A 125 -8.89 -3.14 20.23
C GLY A 125 -8.91 -3.83 18.86
N GLU A 126 -8.53 -3.11 17.81
CA GLU A 126 -8.41 -3.62 16.46
C GLU A 126 -7.13 -4.47 16.31
N GLU A 127 -7.16 -5.46 15.42
CA GLU A 127 -5.95 -6.21 15.06
C GLU A 127 -5.07 -5.32 14.17
N ASN A 128 -3.97 -4.79 14.74
CA ASN A 128 -3.01 -3.96 14.02
C ASN A 128 -1.82 -4.77 13.46
N PHE A 129 -1.17 -4.24 12.43
CA PHE A 129 -0.03 -4.90 11.80
C PHE A 129 1.13 -5.12 12.76
N ALA A 130 1.38 -4.18 13.67
CA ALA A 130 2.45 -4.32 14.67
C ALA A 130 2.26 -5.55 15.57
N SER A 131 1.01 -5.90 15.91
CA SER A 131 0.68 -7.13 16.65
C SER A 131 0.96 -8.38 15.81
N MET A 132 0.55 -8.38 14.55
CA MET A 132 0.81 -9.50 13.64
C MET A 132 2.31 -9.69 13.37
N LEU A 133 3.04 -8.59 13.16
CA LEU A 133 4.48 -8.58 12.95
C LEU A 133 5.25 -9.06 14.18
N ALA A 134 4.81 -8.65 15.37
CA ALA A 134 5.37 -9.11 16.63
C ALA A 134 5.24 -10.65 16.77
N MET A 135 4.07 -11.20 16.43
CA MET A 135 3.85 -12.64 16.40
C MET A 135 4.69 -13.35 15.34
N GLU A 136 4.69 -12.84 14.10
CA GLU A 136 5.45 -13.39 12.97
C GLU A 136 6.96 -13.42 13.24
N SER A 137 7.49 -12.35 13.85
CA SER A 137 8.91 -12.21 14.14
C SER A 137 9.32 -12.72 15.52
N SER A 138 8.38 -13.21 16.35
CA SER A 138 8.63 -13.61 17.74
C SER A 138 9.31 -12.52 18.59
N ILE A 139 8.86 -11.27 18.42
CA ILE A 139 9.35 -10.10 19.15
C ILE A 139 8.20 -9.45 19.93
N THR A 140 8.52 -8.48 20.79
CA THR A 140 7.50 -7.67 21.44
C THR A 140 6.86 -6.68 20.46
N LYS A 141 5.62 -6.26 20.76
CA LYS A 141 4.93 -5.21 20.00
C LYS A 141 5.70 -3.88 20.00
N TYR A 142 6.37 -3.56 21.11
CA TYR A 142 7.25 -2.39 21.20
C TYR A 142 8.42 -2.49 20.21
N GLU A 143 9.10 -3.65 20.14
CA GLU A 143 10.17 -3.88 19.17
C GLU A 143 9.66 -3.83 17.72
N ALA A 144 8.45 -4.34 17.46
CA ALA A 144 7.82 -4.25 16.15
C ALA A 144 7.57 -2.79 15.72
N ILE A 145 6.99 -1.96 16.60
CA ILE A 145 6.79 -0.53 16.33
C ILE A 145 8.12 0.21 16.16
N GLN A 146 9.12 -0.08 17.00
CA GLN A 146 10.45 0.52 16.86
C GLN A 146 11.05 0.18 15.49
N ARG A 147 10.97 -1.09 15.08
CA ARG A 147 11.43 -1.53 13.76
C ARG A 147 10.72 -0.81 12.63
N LEU A 148 9.39 -0.68 12.69
CA LEU A 148 8.62 0.04 11.68
C LEU A 148 9.03 1.52 11.62
N ALA A 149 9.24 2.18 12.76
CA ALA A 149 9.72 3.55 12.81
C ALA A 149 11.14 3.70 12.23
N ASP A 150 12.03 2.74 12.51
CA ASP A 150 13.37 2.71 11.92
C ASP A 150 13.31 2.49 10.40
N ASP A 151 12.41 1.63 9.93
CA ASP A 151 12.17 1.37 8.50
C ASP A 151 11.65 2.64 7.80
N VAL A 152 10.73 3.40 8.41
CA VAL A 152 10.28 4.72 7.90
C VAL A 152 11.46 5.67 7.74
N ALA A 153 12.25 5.86 8.79
CA ALA A 153 13.38 6.80 8.76
C ALA A 153 14.48 6.36 7.79
N GLY A 154 14.71 5.05 7.66
CA GLY A 154 15.66 4.48 6.72
C GLY A 154 15.21 4.63 5.26
N ALA A 155 13.94 4.36 4.99
CA ALA A 155 13.33 4.50 3.68
C ALA A 155 13.35 5.95 3.21
N ASP A 156 12.91 6.91 4.04
CA ASP A 156 12.92 8.34 3.72
C ASP A 156 14.33 8.83 3.34
N LYS A 157 15.34 8.52 4.17
CA LYS A 157 16.75 8.84 3.87
C LYS A 157 17.24 8.17 2.59
N GLY A 158 16.73 6.99 2.26
CA GLY A 158 17.02 6.29 1.01
C GLY A 158 16.48 7.05 -0.19
N VAL A 159 15.20 7.42 -0.13
CA VAL A 159 14.49 8.16 -1.18
C VAL A 159 15.13 9.53 -1.38
N LEU A 160 15.33 10.33 -0.32
CA LEU A 160 15.97 11.65 -0.40
C LEU A 160 17.36 11.60 -1.05
N ARG A 161 18.18 10.60 -0.71
CA ARG A 161 19.50 10.42 -1.34
C ARG A 161 19.38 10.01 -2.80
N GLY A 162 18.39 9.19 -3.13
CA GLY A 162 18.13 8.75 -4.48
C GLY A 162 17.66 9.88 -5.40
N LEU A 163 16.73 10.70 -4.92
CA LEU A 163 16.15 11.81 -5.67
C LEU A 163 17.07 13.03 -5.74
N ALA A 164 18.19 13.08 -5.02
CA ALA A 164 19.10 14.22 -4.99
C ALA A 164 19.66 14.66 -6.36
N GLY A 165 19.59 13.79 -7.38
CA GLY A 165 19.97 14.11 -8.76
C GLY A 165 18.88 14.78 -9.60
N ASP A 166 17.63 14.82 -9.11
CA ASP A 166 16.47 15.39 -9.79
C ASP A 166 15.70 16.31 -8.83
N GLN A 167 15.90 17.62 -8.99
CA GLN A 167 15.33 18.61 -8.09
C GLN A 167 13.80 18.59 -8.10
N LEU A 168 13.18 18.35 -9.26
CA LEU A 168 11.72 18.36 -9.36
C LEU A 168 11.14 17.14 -8.65
N ALA A 169 11.75 15.97 -8.81
CA ALA A 169 11.35 14.79 -8.06
C ALA A 169 11.55 14.99 -6.55
N LEU A 170 12.67 15.59 -6.13
CA LEU A 170 12.97 15.86 -4.73
C LEU A 170 11.98 16.86 -4.10
N ASP A 171 11.59 17.91 -4.81
CA ASP A 171 10.65 18.94 -4.31
C ASP A 171 9.21 18.39 -4.14
N ASN A 172 8.90 17.25 -4.77
CA ASN A 172 7.60 16.59 -4.67
C ASN A 172 7.61 15.38 -3.72
N TRP A 173 8.75 15.02 -3.11
CA TRP A 173 8.84 14.00 -2.07
C TRP A 173 8.70 14.64 -0.67
#